data_AF-A0A9E1T0A7-F1
#
_entry.id   AF-A0A9E1T0A7-F1
#
_cell.length_a   1.000
_cell.length_b   1.000
_cell.length_c   1.000
_cell.angle_alpha   90.00
_cell.angle_beta   90.00
_cell.angle_gamma   90.00
#
_symmetry.space_group_name_H-M   'P 1'
#
loop_
_entity.id
_entity.type
_entity.pdbx_description
1 polymer ?
#
loop_
_entity_poly.entity_id
_entity_poly.type
_entity_poly.pdbx_seq_one_letter_code
_entity_poly.pdbx_strand_id
1 'polypeptide(L)'
;MNRHRTPFVKSAWALIIVLTAGIAYLQTLSDAPIEGTDETATASVEDPAGLVMARIQAEIMLGILPDDLKEGEVAELTQAINIGTVTQRQSFIAFMIALGETKEAEETSRSLQESLLKDGLTLTDSQSAVQEQLDILIHGGSLPEDRESLETSLGWFGKLLEANPTERAAMEQKTKEKGSTLGKVAGVLFTLFALGCIGLIIAVVFAFSGKLQSGLQSQQVQHGMYAEVFAVWLFGFVVLMQISSIVAELVSSGSLVVGMLCSLVAFFLSVVCLYWARIRGVSWNQLKDDIGWTKGEGVLKEILFGIAGYAMTLPILGVGVLLTLLLIFIQTYFAGGSESFGGSSSGAHPIILQIAEGGTLIRVLVLLLAAVAAPIVEETFFRGVLYRQLRSWSERWGNAISILMSVALVSFIFAAIHPQGWVAIPALMGIAVGMNLMREWRGSLLPSMLVHGISNGIVTSVLFFLLS
;
A
#
# COMPACT_ATOMS: atom_id res chain seq x y z
N MET A 1 -20.04 -21.58 -38.69
CA MET A 1 -18.84 -22.34 -38.31
C MET A 1 -18.50 -22.07 -36.84
N ASN A 2 -19.16 -22.75 -35.89
CA ASN A 2 -18.79 -22.67 -34.47
C ASN A 2 -18.01 -23.94 -34.10
N ARG A 3 -16.71 -23.98 -34.46
CA ARG A 3 -15.81 -24.96 -33.85
C ARG A 3 -15.50 -24.48 -32.44
N HIS A 4 -16.18 -25.03 -31.44
CA HIS A 4 -15.79 -24.87 -30.04
C HIS A 4 -14.36 -25.41 -29.89
N ARG A 5 -13.37 -24.51 -29.77
CA ARG A 5 -11.98 -24.89 -29.50
C ARG A 5 -11.91 -25.50 -28.10
N THR A 6 -11.13 -26.57 -27.93
CA THR A 6 -10.92 -27.20 -26.63
C THR A 6 -10.38 -26.18 -25.61
N PRO A 7 -10.83 -26.20 -24.36
CA PRO A 7 -10.31 -25.29 -23.34
C PRO A 7 -8.85 -25.59 -23.01
N PHE A 8 -8.03 -24.54 -22.83
CA PHE A 8 -6.60 -24.63 -22.53
C PHE A 8 -6.32 -24.41 -21.03
N VAL A 9 -7.21 -24.93 -20.18
CA VAL A 9 -7.23 -24.72 -18.72
C VAL A 9 -5.86 -24.92 -18.06
N LYS A 10 -5.13 -25.98 -18.44
CA LYS A 10 -3.79 -26.26 -17.88
C LYS A 10 -2.79 -25.16 -18.22
N SER A 11 -2.77 -24.72 -19.48
CA SER A 11 -1.91 -23.63 -19.94
C SER A 11 -2.33 -22.30 -19.33
N ALA A 12 -3.62 -22.07 -19.10
CA ALA A 12 -4.11 -20.89 -18.39
C ALA A 12 -3.60 -20.83 -16.95
N TRP A 13 -3.69 -21.93 -16.20
CA TRP A 13 -3.11 -22.01 -14.84
C TRP A 13 -1.60 -21.83 -14.83
N ALA A 14 -0.88 -22.46 -15.77
CA ALA A 14 0.56 -22.24 -15.91
C ALA A 14 0.88 -20.77 -16.16
N LEU A 15 0.12 -20.09 -17.03
CA LEU A 15 0.30 -18.67 -17.30
C LEU A 15 0.01 -17.80 -16.07
N ILE A 16 -1.05 -18.09 -15.31
CA ILE A 16 -1.36 -17.38 -14.06
C ILE A 16 -0.20 -17.50 -13.07
N ILE A 17 0.30 -18.72 -12.85
CA ILE A 17 1.41 -18.96 -11.91
C ILE A 17 2.68 -18.23 -12.36
N VAL A 18 3.05 -18.36 -13.64
CA VAL A 18 4.26 -17.73 -14.18
C VAL A 18 4.16 -16.21 -14.11
N LEU A 19 3.01 -15.62 -14.45
CA LEU A 19 2.83 -14.17 -14.37
C LEU A 19 2.81 -13.66 -12.93
N THR A 20 2.11 -14.33 -12.02
CA THR A 20 2.10 -13.94 -10.60
C THR A 20 3.49 -14.04 -9.99
N ALA A 21 4.21 -15.14 -10.23
CA ALA A 21 5.58 -15.31 -9.75
C ALA A 21 6.54 -14.30 -10.39
N GLY A 22 6.38 -14.02 -11.69
CA GLY A 22 7.17 -13.04 -12.42
C GLY A 22 6.96 -11.62 -11.90
N ILE A 23 5.71 -11.21 -11.65
CA ILE A 23 5.39 -9.90 -11.07
C ILE A 23 5.98 -9.80 -9.66
N ALA A 24 5.75 -10.80 -8.80
CA ALA A 24 6.30 -10.82 -7.44
C ALA A 24 7.83 -10.78 -7.43
N TYR A 25 8.49 -11.50 -8.35
CA TYR A 25 9.95 -11.48 -8.48
C TYR A 25 10.46 -10.12 -8.97
N LEU A 26 9.83 -9.52 -9.98
CA LEU A 26 10.21 -8.18 -10.46
C LEU A 26 10.08 -7.12 -9.36
N GLN A 27 9.08 -7.24 -8.48
CA GLN A 27 8.94 -6.37 -7.31
C GLN A 27 10.09 -6.52 -6.31
N THR A 28 10.66 -7.73 -6.15
CA THR A 28 11.85 -7.90 -5.31
C THR A 28 13.12 -7.31 -5.93
N LEU A 29 13.16 -7.15 -7.26
CA LEU A 29 14.30 -6.54 -7.95
C LEU A 29 14.25 -5.02 -7.91
N SER A 30 13.06 -4.40 -7.87
CA SER A 30 12.95 -2.94 -7.72
C SER A 30 13.42 -2.45 -6.35
N ASP A 31 13.49 -3.35 -5.36
CA ASP A 31 13.95 -3.07 -4.00
C ASP A 31 15.45 -3.39 -3.81
N ALA A 32 16.16 -3.89 -4.83
CA ALA A 32 17.57 -4.26 -4.72
C ALA A 32 18.48 -3.01 -4.88
N PRO A 33 19.49 -2.82 -4.00
CA PRO A 33 20.49 -1.78 -4.18
C PRO A 33 21.21 -1.96 -5.53
N ILE A 34 21.41 -0.86 -6.26
CA ILE A 34 22.24 -0.87 -7.47
C ILE A 34 23.68 -1.10 -7.00
N GLU A 35 24.23 -2.31 -7.24
CA GLU A 35 25.65 -2.59 -7.03
C GLU A 35 26.48 -1.75 -8.01
N GLY A 36 26.94 -0.58 -7.54
CA GLY A 36 27.94 0.24 -8.21
C GLY A 36 29.33 -0.18 -7.79
N THR A 37 30.06 -0.86 -8.68
CA THR A 37 31.50 -1.08 -8.56
C THR A 37 32.24 0.20 -8.91
N ASP A 38 32.64 1.01 -7.93
CA ASP A 38 33.67 2.05 -8.07
C ASP A 38 34.43 2.26 -6.75
N GLU A 39 35.74 2.49 -6.83
CA GLU A 39 36.71 2.47 -5.72
C GLU A 39 36.62 3.64 -4.71
N THR A 40 35.56 4.46 -4.77
CA THR A 40 35.09 5.33 -3.66
C THR A 40 33.58 5.48 -3.76
N ALA A 41 32.82 4.61 -3.10
CA ALA A 41 31.36 4.68 -3.16
C ALA A 41 30.85 5.89 -2.36
N THR A 42 30.21 6.84 -3.03
CA THR A 42 29.50 7.95 -2.38
C THR A 42 28.16 7.47 -1.85
N ALA A 43 27.70 8.00 -0.71
CA ALA A 43 26.36 7.73 -0.16
C ALA A 43 25.24 8.46 -0.96
N SER A 44 25.20 8.26 -2.28
CA SER A 44 24.29 8.95 -3.21
C SER A 44 22.92 8.28 -3.37
N VAL A 45 22.70 7.12 -2.73
CA VAL A 45 21.40 6.44 -2.77
C VAL A 45 20.44 7.22 -1.89
N GLU A 46 19.50 7.92 -2.52
CA GLU A 46 18.39 8.60 -1.84
C GLU A 46 17.10 7.80 -1.95
N ASP A 47 16.23 7.98 -0.96
CA ASP A 47 14.90 7.39 -0.90
C ASP A 47 13.85 8.51 -0.71
N PRO A 48 13.36 9.11 -1.81
CA PRO A 48 12.37 10.19 -1.74
C PRO A 48 11.08 9.75 -1.03
N ALA A 49 10.64 8.50 -1.22
CA ALA A 49 9.43 7.99 -0.58
C ALA A 49 9.65 7.82 0.92
N GLY A 50 10.84 7.33 1.32
CA GLY A 50 11.29 7.23 2.70
C GLY A 50 11.38 8.59 3.39
N LEU A 51 11.88 9.63 2.70
CA LEU A 51 11.91 11.00 3.20
C LEU A 51 10.50 11.57 3.45
N VAL A 52 9.57 11.34 2.52
CA VAL A 52 8.16 11.74 2.70
C VAL A 52 7.53 10.99 3.90
N MET A 53 7.81 9.70 4.05
CA MET A 53 7.34 8.93 5.20
C MET A 53 7.94 9.42 6.52
N ALA A 54 9.25 9.68 6.56
CA ALA A 54 9.92 10.24 7.73
C ALA A 54 9.30 11.59 8.13
N ARG A 55 9.01 12.45 7.16
CA ARG A 55 8.29 13.71 7.40
C ARG A 55 6.90 13.48 8.00
N ILE A 56 6.09 12.59 7.42
CA ILE A 56 4.75 12.28 7.96
C ILE A 56 4.86 11.81 9.41
N GLN A 57 5.80 10.91 9.70
CA GLN A 57 6.02 10.40 11.06
C GLN A 57 6.45 11.52 12.01
N ALA A 58 7.38 12.38 11.61
CA ALA A 58 7.83 13.51 12.42
C ALA A 58 6.71 14.53 12.68
N GLU A 59 5.90 14.87 11.66
CA GLU A 59 4.74 15.74 11.82
C GLU A 59 3.70 15.13 12.79
N ILE A 60 3.43 13.83 12.70
CA ILE A 60 2.52 13.14 13.62
C ILE A 60 3.08 13.17 15.04
N MET A 61 4.35 12.79 15.21
CA MET A 61 5.00 12.77 16.53
C MET A 61 4.97 14.15 17.16
N LEU A 62 5.42 15.19 16.44
CA LEU A 62 5.37 16.58 16.91
C LEU A 62 3.96 17.00 17.35
N GLY A 63 2.91 16.51 16.67
CA GLY A 63 1.52 16.80 17.01
C GLY A 63 0.96 16.05 18.22
N ILE A 64 1.59 14.96 18.68
CA ILE A 64 1.11 14.13 19.79
C ILE A 64 2.05 14.12 21.01
N LEU A 65 3.27 14.64 20.90
CA LEU A 65 4.21 14.74 22.02
C LEU A 65 3.56 15.53 23.18
N PRO A 66 3.58 15.00 24.41
CA PRO A 66 3.20 15.77 25.59
C PRO A 66 4.08 17.01 25.76
N ASP A 67 3.48 18.11 26.23
CA ASP A 67 4.21 19.36 26.45
C ASP A 67 5.17 19.27 27.66
N ASP A 68 5.11 18.20 28.47
CA ASP A 68 5.84 18.00 29.73
C ASP A 68 6.89 16.87 29.71
N LEU A 69 7.33 16.44 28.51
CA LEU A 69 8.36 15.42 28.38
C LEU A 69 9.71 15.88 28.94
N LYS A 70 10.45 14.93 29.51
CA LYS A 70 11.84 15.14 29.94
C LYS A 70 12.80 14.98 28.76
N GLU A 71 13.96 15.63 28.88
CA GLU A 71 15.09 15.47 27.95
C GLU A 71 15.40 13.98 27.73
N GLY A 72 15.46 13.56 26.47
CA GLY A 72 15.67 12.16 26.04
C GLY A 72 14.40 11.31 25.86
N GLU A 73 13.25 11.64 26.48
CA GLU A 73 12.00 10.90 26.24
C GLU A 73 11.47 11.12 24.82
N VAL A 74 11.75 12.31 24.25
CA VAL A 74 11.44 12.65 22.86
C VAL A 74 12.21 11.76 21.89
N ALA A 75 13.50 11.50 22.17
CA ALA A 75 14.35 10.64 21.35
C ALA A 75 13.81 9.20 21.30
N GLU A 76 13.45 8.64 22.46
CA GLU A 76 12.88 7.28 22.54
C GLU A 76 11.60 7.13 21.72
N LEU A 77 10.72 8.15 21.75
CA LEU A 77 9.46 8.14 21.00
C LEU A 77 9.64 8.34 19.49
N THR A 78 10.76 8.92 19.06
CA THR A 78 11.00 9.30 17.66
C THR A 78 12.05 8.45 16.96
N GLN A 79 12.67 7.50 17.66
CA GLN A 79 13.74 6.63 17.15
C GLN A 79 13.37 5.88 15.86
N ALA A 80 12.09 5.57 15.64
CA ALA A 80 11.62 4.92 14.42
C ALA A 80 11.81 5.77 13.14
N ILE A 81 12.06 7.08 13.29
CA ILE A 81 12.36 8.02 12.21
C ILE A 81 13.86 8.03 11.88
N ASN A 82 14.72 7.63 12.84
CA ASN A 82 16.18 7.61 12.73
C ASN A 82 16.69 6.37 11.97
N ILE A 83 16.18 6.14 10.77
CA ILE A 83 16.55 5.03 9.90
C ILE A 83 16.60 5.48 8.43
N GLY A 84 17.32 4.71 7.62
CA GLY A 84 17.37 4.92 6.17
C GLY A 84 18.65 5.60 5.69
N THR A 85 18.51 6.31 4.57
CA THR A 85 19.58 7.02 3.86
C THR A 85 20.20 8.15 4.68
N VAL A 86 21.35 8.68 4.22
CA VAL A 86 22.04 9.81 4.87
C VAL A 86 21.09 11.01 5.05
N THR A 87 20.39 11.41 3.99
CA THR A 87 19.47 12.57 4.01
C THR A 87 18.33 12.37 5.03
N GLN A 88 17.86 11.13 5.23
CA GLN A 88 16.84 10.82 6.25
C GLN A 88 17.40 10.97 7.67
N ARG A 89 18.63 10.49 7.90
CA ARG A 89 19.29 10.67 9.21
C ARG A 89 19.63 12.14 9.49
N GLN A 90 20.07 12.90 8.48
CA GLN A 90 20.27 14.35 8.59
C GLN A 90 18.96 15.10 8.90
N SER A 91 17.85 14.67 8.29
CA SER A 91 16.51 15.18 8.60
C SER A 91 16.11 14.91 10.06
N PHE A 92 16.44 13.73 10.58
CA PHE A 92 16.22 13.40 12.00
C PHE A 92 17.11 14.24 12.94
N ILE A 93 18.39 14.44 12.61
CA ILE A 93 19.28 15.34 13.36
C ILE A 93 18.68 16.75 13.41
N ALA A 94 18.27 17.29 12.27
CA ALA A 94 17.61 18.61 12.20
C ALA A 94 16.34 18.68 13.08
N PHE A 95 15.55 17.60 13.09
CA PHE A 95 14.37 17.49 13.94
C PHE A 95 14.70 17.53 15.43
N MET A 96 15.73 16.79 15.88
CA MET A 96 16.17 16.80 17.28
C MET A 96 16.71 18.17 17.70
N ILE A 97 17.52 18.82 16.86
CA ILE A 97 17.98 20.20 17.12
C ILE A 97 16.78 21.14 17.25
N ALA A 98 15.80 21.05 16.34
CA ALA A 98 14.61 21.88 16.41
C ALA A 98 13.84 21.67 17.73
N LEU A 99 13.77 20.44 18.24
CA LEU A 99 13.15 20.12 19.52
C LEU A 99 13.99 20.49 20.76
N GLY A 100 15.24 20.92 20.57
CA GLY A 100 16.16 21.24 21.66
C GLY A 100 16.95 20.04 22.21
N GLU A 101 16.79 18.86 21.61
CA GLU A 101 17.46 17.60 21.98
C GLU A 101 18.86 17.53 21.35
N THR A 102 19.71 18.50 21.71
CA THR A 102 21.06 18.67 21.12
C THR A 102 21.99 17.49 21.38
N LYS A 103 21.88 16.84 22.55
CA LYS A 103 22.64 15.62 22.86
C LYS A 103 22.30 14.48 21.91
N GLU A 104 21.02 14.21 21.69
CA GLU A 104 20.57 13.17 20.77
C GLU A 104 20.99 13.47 19.32
N ALA A 105 20.93 14.75 18.93
CA ALA A 105 21.41 15.19 17.62
C ALA A 105 22.92 14.92 17.45
N GLU A 106 23.74 15.18 18.48
CA GLU A 106 25.18 14.88 18.50
C GLU A 106 25.44 13.37 18.44
N GLU A 107 24.71 12.57 19.23
CA GLU A 107 24.83 11.12 19.24
C GLU A 107 24.47 10.50 17.87
N THR A 108 23.40 11.00 17.25
CA THR A 108 23.01 10.56 15.90
C THR A 108 24.01 11.00 14.84
N SER A 109 24.54 12.23 14.92
CA SER A 109 25.61 12.72 14.01
C SER A 109 26.85 11.82 14.07
N ARG A 110 27.28 11.46 15.28
CA ARG A 110 28.40 10.52 15.49
C ARG A 110 28.08 9.12 14.95
N SER A 111 26.89 8.59 15.24
CA SER A 111 26.44 7.27 14.74
C SER A 111 26.39 7.21 13.20
N LEU A 112 25.96 8.31 12.56
CA LEU A 112 25.99 8.49 11.11
C LEU A 112 27.44 8.41 10.58
N GLN A 113 28.39 9.13 11.19
CA GLN A 113 29.81 9.09 10.80
C GLN A 113 30.43 7.69 11.00
N GLU A 114 30.16 7.04 12.14
CA GLU A 114 30.63 5.68 12.42
C GLU A 114 30.10 4.68 11.37
N SER A 115 28.83 4.82 10.98
CA SER A 115 28.20 4.00 9.95
C SER A 115 28.83 4.22 8.56
N LEU A 116 29.10 5.48 8.19
CA LEU A 116 29.80 5.81 6.94
C LEU A 116 31.21 5.21 6.89
N LEU A 117 31.97 5.35 7.98
CA LEU A 117 33.32 4.78 8.10
C LEU A 117 33.30 3.26 8.02
N LYS A 118 32.35 2.61 8.69
CA LYS A 118 32.18 1.15 8.69
C LYS A 118 31.93 0.62 7.28
N ASP A 119 31.11 1.33 6.50
CA ASP A 119 30.71 0.91 5.15
C ASP A 119 31.63 1.46 4.05
N GLY A 120 32.68 2.22 4.42
CA GLY A 120 33.64 2.81 3.48
C GLY A 120 33.03 3.88 2.57
N LEU A 121 31.94 4.52 3.01
CA LEU A 121 31.20 5.53 2.25
C LEU A 121 31.64 6.94 2.64
N THR A 122 31.60 7.85 1.66
CA THR A 122 31.78 9.28 1.90
C THR A 122 30.50 10.05 1.59
N LEU A 123 30.29 11.15 2.32
CA LEU A 123 29.24 12.10 2.02
C LEU A 123 29.48 12.76 0.66
N THR A 124 28.39 13.08 -0.05
CA THR A 124 28.45 13.99 -1.20
C THR A 124 28.75 15.43 -0.75
N ASP A 125 29.12 16.31 -1.67
CA ASP A 125 29.39 17.73 -1.36
C ASP A 125 28.17 18.41 -0.69
N SER A 126 26.96 18.15 -1.21
CA SER A 126 25.72 18.66 -0.64
C SER A 126 25.46 18.11 0.77
N GLN A 127 25.56 16.78 0.96
CA GLN A 127 25.38 16.18 2.28
C GLN A 127 26.43 16.66 3.28
N SER A 128 27.66 16.91 2.83
CA SER A 128 28.74 17.44 3.68
C SER A 128 28.42 18.87 4.13
N ALA A 129 27.95 19.72 3.21
CA ALA A 129 27.54 21.08 3.54
C ALA A 129 26.36 21.10 4.51
N VAL A 130 25.37 20.22 4.33
CA VAL A 130 24.26 20.06 5.27
C VAL A 130 24.78 19.59 6.64
N GLN A 131 25.66 18.59 6.67
CA GLN A 131 26.20 18.05 7.93
C GLN A 131 26.96 19.12 8.71
N GLU A 132 27.80 19.92 8.04
CA GLU A 132 28.54 21.02 8.66
C GLU A 132 27.60 22.04 9.31
N GLN A 133 26.53 22.43 8.61
CA GLN A 133 25.51 23.33 9.18
C GLN A 133 24.84 22.72 10.42
N LEU A 134 24.47 21.43 10.37
CA LEU A 134 23.87 20.75 11.52
C LEU A 134 24.84 20.67 12.71
N ASP A 135 26.11 20.35 12.47
CA ASP A 135 27.14 20.27 13.51
C ASP A 135 27.39 21.64 14.17
N ILE A 136 27.38 22.74 13.41
CA ILE A 136 27.45 24.11 13.97
C ILE A 136 26.27 24.36 14.91
N LEU A 137 25.06 24.00 14.49
CA LEU A 137 23.83 24.21 15.27
C LEU A 137 23.76 23.34 16.54
N ILE A 138 24.23 22.09 16.48
CA ILE A 138 24.33 21.18 17.64
C ILE A 138 25.11 21.84 18.77
N HIS A 139 26.20 22.55 18.44
CA HIS A 139 27.07 23.22 19.41
C HIS A 139 26.60 24.65 19.77
N GLY A 140 25.39 25.06 19.36
CA GLY A 140 24.84 26.39 19.62
C GLY A 140 25.48 27.51 18.81
N GLY A 141 26.18 27.18 17.73
CA GLY A 141 26.73 28.15 16.80
C GLY A 141 25.66 28.83 15.94
N SER A 142 26.01 29.97 15.37
CA SER A 142 25.16 30.70 14.42
C SER A 142 25.61 30.43 12.99
N LEU A 143 24.66 30.11 12.12
CA LEU A 143 24.94 29.80 10.73
C LEU A 143 25.27 31.07 9.89
N PRO A 144 26.18 30.99 8.89
CA PRO A 144 26.51 32.10 8.00
C PRO A 144 25.30 32.64 7.22
N GLU A 145 25.30 33.93 6.87
CA GLU A 145 24.19 34.57 6.11
C GLU A 145 24.13 34.15 4.63
N ASP A 146 25.23 33.71 4.03
CA ASP A 146 25.39 33.38 2.60
C ASP A 146 25.23 31.89 2.28
N ARG A 147 24.79 31.09 3.26
CA ARG A 147 24.59 29.65 3.11
C ARG A 147 23.37 29.29 2.27
N GLU A 148 23.37 28.07 1.74
CA GLU A 148 22.16 27.44 1.23
C GLU A 148 21.22 27.07 2.38
N SER A 149 19.93 27.40 2.24
CA SER A 149 18.93 27.13 3.27
C SER A 149 18.76 25.64 3.52
N LEU A 150 18.65 25.26 4.78
CA LEU A 150 18.33 23.88 5.16
C LEU A 150 16.93 23.47 4.68
N GLU A 151 15.99 24.39 4.46
CA GLU A 151 14.70 24.08 3.82
C GLU A 151 14.89 23.53 2.39
N THR A 152 15.88 24.01 1.64
CA THR A 152 16.16 23.51 0.28
C THR A 152 16.67 22.07 0.30
N SER A 153 17.52 21.72 1.27
CA SER A 153 18.15 20.40 1.35
C SER A 153 17.34 19.37 2.14
N LEU A 154 16.65 19.77 3.21
CA LEU A 154 15.93 18.89 4.15
C LEU A 154 14.41 19.11 4.16
N GLY A 155 13.90 19.99 3.30
CA GLY A 155 12.47 20.27 3.17
C GLY A 155 11.84 20.75 4.47
N TRP A 156 10.78 20.07 4.91
CA TRP A 156 10.02 20.44 6.10
C TRP A 156 10.87 20.46 7.38
N PHE A 157 11.88 19.59 7.50
CA PHE A 157 12.76 19.53 8.66
C PHE A 157 13.66 20.76 8.76
N GLY A 158 14.26 21.17 7.64
CA GLY A 158 15.03 22.40 7.56
C GLY A 158 14.16 23.63 7.81
N LYS A 159 12.95 23.66 7.26
CA LYS A 159 11.98 24.72 7.53
C LYS A 159 11.64 24.83 9.01
N LEU A 160 11.39 23.71 9.69
CA LEU A 160 11.07 23.69 11.13
C LEU A 160 12.24 24.24 11.96
N LEU A 161 13.47 23.89 11.59
CA LEU A 161 14.70 24.30 12.26
C LEU A 161 15.01 25.78 12.05
N GLU A 162 14.78 26.32 10.84
CA GLU A 162 15.03 27.72 10.50
C GLU A 162 13.85 28.67 10.80
N ALA A 163 12.67 28.12 11.15
CA ALA A 163 11.46 28.89 11.40
C ALA A 163 11.60 29.87 12.57
N ASN A 164 11.11 31.10 12.38
CA ASN A 164 11.01 32.05 13.49
C ASN A 164 9.93 31.62 14.50
N PRO A 165 9.86 32.20 15.71
CA PRO A 165 8.92 31.75 16.75
C PRO A 165 7.44 31.76 16.33
N THR A 166 7.04 32.68 15.44
CA THR A 166 5.64 32.76 14.95
C THR A 166 5.36 31.67 13.91
N GLU A 167 6.29 31.45 12.98
CA GLU A 167 6.20 30.38 11.99
C GLU A 167 6.21 29.01 12.65
N ARG A 168 7.12 28.81 13.62
CA ARG A 168 7.22 27.58 14.40
C ARG A 168 5.95 27.27 15.16
N ALA A 169 5.38 28.25 15.87
CA ALA A 169 4.10 28.07 16.56
C ALA A 169 2.96 27.70 15.60
N ALA A 170 2.93 28.28 14.40
CA ALA A 170 1.95 27.91 13.37
C ALA A 170 2.16 26.48 12.84
N MET A 171 3.41 26.06 12.65
CA MET A 171 3.74 24.69 12.24
C MET A 171 3.33 23.67 13.32
N GLU A 172 3.68 23.93 14.58
CA GLU A 172 3.30 23.08 15.72
C GLU A 172 1.78 23.02 15.92
N GLN A 173 1.06 24.13 15.72
CA GLN A 173 -0.40 24.11 15.75
C GLN A 173 -0.96 23.22 14.63
N LYS A 174 -0.45 23.33 13.40
CA LYS A 174 -0.89 22.50 12.27
C LYS A 174 -0.62 21.02 12.54
N THR A 175 0.52 20.66 13.13
CA THR A 175 0.80 19.26 13.49
C THR A 175 -0.09 18.77 14.63
N LYS A 176 -0.38 19.58 15.64
CA LYS A 176 -1.36 19.25 16.70
C LYS A 176 -2.77 18.99 16.12
N GLU A 177 -3.22 19.80 15.15
CA GLU A 177 -4.48 19.57 14.43
C GLU A 177 -4.47 18.26 13.63
N LYS A 178 -3.35 17.94 12.96
CA LYS A 178 -3.15 16.66 12.28
C LYS A 178 -3.24 15.48 13.26
N GLY A 179 -2.50 15.54 14.36
CA GLY A 179 -2.49 14.52 15.41
C GLY A 179 -3.88 14.29 16.01
N SER A 180 -4.61 15.36 16.36
CA SER A 180 -5.98 15.29 16.88
C SER A 180 -6.95 14.63 15.88
N THR A 181 -6.85 15.00 14.60
CA THR A 181 -7.70 14.43 13.55
C THR A 181 -7.41 12.94 13.34
N LEU A 182 -6.13 12.56 13.34
CA LEU A 182 -5.71 11.17 13.23
C LEU A 182 -6.20 10.33 14.43
N GLY A 183 -6.12 10.88 15.65
CA GLY A 183 -6.67 10.25 16.86
C GLY A 183 -8.18 9.98 16.75
N LYS A 184 -8.95 10.92 16.18
CA LYS A 184 -10.39 10.71 15.92
C LYS A 184 -10.64 9.60 14.90
N VAL A 185 -9.90 9.59 13.80
CA VAL A 185 -10.00 8.54 12.77
C VAL A 185 -9.65 7.18 13.38
N ALA A 186 -8.57 7.09 14.15
CA ALA A 186 -8.17 5.88 14.86
C ALA A 186 -9.25 5.41 15.85
N GLY A 187 -9.88 6.32 16.60
CA GLY A 187 -11.00 5.99 17.49
C GLY A 187 -12.22 5.41 16.76
N VAL A 188 -12.55 5.96 15.58
CA VAL A 188 -13.63 5.44 14.73
C VAL A 188 -13.26 4.04 14.21
N LEU A 189 -12.05 3.85 13.69
CA LEU A 189 -11.57 2.55 13.20
C LEU A 189 -11.51 1.50 14.32
N PHE A 190 -11.10 1.88 15.52
CA PHE A 190 -11.10 1.01 16.70
C PHE A 190 -12.53 0.59 17.08
N THR A 191 -13.49 1.51 17.03
CA THR A 191 -14.90 1.20 17.27
C THR A 191 -15.43 0.23 16.21
N LEU A 192 -15.13 0.47 14.93
CA LEU A 192 -15.49 -0.43 13.84
C LEU A 192 -14.81 -1.80 13.98
N PHE A 193 -13.56 -1.85 14.43
CA PHE A 193 -12.85 -3.09 14.72
C PHE A 193 -13.56 -3.88 15.83
N ALA A 194 -13.93 -3.24 16.94
CA ALA A 194 -14.63 -3.90 18.04
C ALA A 194 -16.00 -4.46 17.60
N LEU A 195 -16.79 -3.66 16.87
CA LEU A 195 -18.05 -4.11 16.27
C LEU A 195 -17.83 -5.22 15.24
N GLY A 196 -16.76 -5.13 14.48
CA GLY A 196 -16.30 -6.13 13.52
C GLY A 196 -15.99 -7.47 14.16
N CYS A 197 -15.30 -7.48 15.32
CA CYS A 197 -15.04 -8.69 16.09
C CYS A 197 -16.34 -9.38 16.50
N ILE A 198 -17.32 -8.61 17.00
CA ILE A 198 -18.63 -9.13 17.38
C ILE A 198 -19.34 -9.73 16.15
N GLY A 199 -19.39 -8.98 15.04
CA GLY A 199 -20.00 -9.42 13.79
C GLY A 199 -19.35 -10.69 13.23
N LEU A 200 -18.02 -10.78 13.28
CA LEU A 200 -17.27 -11.94 12.82
C LEU A 200 -17.55 -13.17 13.68
N ILE A 201 -17.59 -13.02 15.02
CA ILE A 201 -17.97 -14.12 15.93
C ILE A 201 -19.38 -14.62 15.60
N ILE A 202 -20.35 -13.72 15.42
CA ILE A 202 -21.73 -14.10 15.06
C ILE A 202 -21.75 -14.83 13.72
N ALA A 203 -21.04 -14.32 12.71
CA ALA A 203 -20.97 -14.93 11.39
C ALA A 203 -20.36 -16.35 11.44
N VAL A 204 -19.29 -16.53 12.22
CA VAL A 204 -18.66 -17.83 12.46
C VAL A 204 -19.63 -18.80 13.14
N VAL A 205 -20.32 -18.38 14.20
CA VAL A 205 -21.34 -19.20 14.88
C VAL A 205 -22.45 -19.60 13.92
N PHE A 206 -22.92 -18.68 13.07
CA PHE A 206 -23.96 -18.98 12.08
C PHE A 206 -23.46 -19.90 10.97
N ALA A 207 -22.20 -19.78 10.57
CA ALA A 207 -21.57 -20.70 9.62
C ALA A 207 -21.51 -22.13 10.17
N PHE A 208 -21.01 -22.31 11.41
CA PHE A 208 -20.97 -23.62 12.06
C PHE A 208 -22.36 -24.19 12.38
N SER A 209 -23.35 -23.34 12.58
CA SER A 209 -24.75 -23.75 12.79
C SER A 209 -25.50 -24.04 11.49
N GLY A 210 -24.87 -23.89 10.31
CA GLY A 210 -25.51 -24.07 9.01
C GLY A 210 -26.54 -23.00 8.62
N LYS A 211 -26.62 -21.90 9.39
CA LYS A 211 -27.54 -20.78 9.15
C LYS A 211 -26.98 -19.79 8.13
N LEU A 212 -25.66 -19.73 7.98
CA LEU A 212 -24.99 -18.96 6.93
C LEU A 212 -24.79 -19.85 5.70
N GLN A 213 -25.50 -19.54 4.61
CA GLN A 213 -25.36 -20.25 3.35
C GLN A 213 -24.55 -19.43 2.35
N SER A 214 -23.86 -20.13 1.45
CA SER A 214 -23.16 -19.49 0.34
C SER A 214 -24.18 -18.84 -0.59
N GLY A 215 -23.92 -17.58 -0.96
CA GLY A 215 -24.64 -16.89 -2.01
C GLY A 215 -24.19 -17.29 -3.41
N LEU A 216 -23.10 -18.06 -3.53
CA LEU A 216 -22.69 -18.64 -4.80
C LEU A 216 -23.56 -19.85 -5.14
N GLN A 217 -24.30 -19.76 -6.24
CA GLN A 217 -25.03 -20.91 -6.76
C GLN A 217 -24.05 -21.96 -7.29
N SER A 218 -24.26 -23.22 -6.89
CA SER A 218 -23.63 -24.37 -7.55
C SER A 218 -24.18 -24.44 -8.97
N GLN A 219 -23.32 -24.22 -9.98
CA GLN A 219 -23.71 -24.37 -11.38
C GLN A 219 -22.70 -25.21 -12.15
N GLN A 220 -23.24 -25.93 -13.14
CA GLN A 220 -22.51 -26.67 -14.16
C GLN A 220 -21.77 -25.72 -15.12
N VAL A 221 -20.78 -24.97 -14.61
CA VAL A 221 -19.85 -24.27 -15.50
C VAL A 221 -19.03 -25.33 -16.24
N GLN A 222 -18.89 -25.21 -17.56
CA GLN A 222 -17.93 -26.05 -18.30
C GLN A 222 -16.54 -25.81 -17.70
N HIS A 223 -15.95 -26.87 -17.17
CA HIS A 223 -14.80 -26.81 -16.28
C HIS A 223 -13.65 -25.98 -16.89
N GLY A 224 -13.23 -24.93 -16.19
CA GLY A 224 -11.95 -24.23 -16.44
C GLY A 224 -11.99 -23.00 -17.35
N MET A 225 -13.15 -22.60 -17.88
CA MET A 225 -13.23 -21.43 -18.78
C MET A 225 -12.85 -20.11 -18.09
N TYR A 226 -13.22 -19.93 -16.83
CA TYR A 226 -12.89 -18.70 -16.08
C TYR A 226 -11.40 -18.61 -15.74
N ALA A 227 -10.67 -19.74 -15.69
CA ALA A 227 -9.21 -19.70 -15.60
C ALA A 227 -8.61 -19.05 -16.86
N GLU A 228 -9.15 -19.35 -18.05
CA GLU A 228 -8.70 -18.70 -19.29
C GLU A 228 -9.01 -17.21 -19.28
N VAL A 229 -10.21 -16.82 -18.85
CA VAL A 229 -10.61 -15.40 -18.78
C VAL A 229 -9.68 -14.63 -17.85
N PHE A 230 -9.37 -15.18 -16.67
CA PHE A 230 -8.45 -14.55 -15.73
C PHE A 230 -7.02 -14.49 -16.28
N ALA A 231 -6.54 -15.55 -16.93
CA ALA A 231 -5.21 -15.56 -17.54
C ALA A 231 -5.07 -14.52 -18.68
N VAL A 232 -6.10 -14.42 -19.54
CA VAL A 232 -6.18 -13.39 -20.60
C VAL A 232 -6.21 -11.99 -20.00
N TRP A 233 -6.99 -11.78 -18.94
CA TRP A 233 -7.03 -10.50 -18.25
C TRP A 233 -5.70 -10.17 -17.58
N LEU A 234 -5.09 -11.08 -16.83
CA LEU A 234 -3.83 -10.80 -16.12
C LEU A 234 -2.72 -10.42 -17.10
N PHE A 235 -2.55 -11.19 -18.18
CA PHE A 235 -1.60 -10.87 -19.24
C PHE A 235 -1.97 -9.56 -19.94
N GLY A 236 -3.23 -9.42 -20.35
CA GLY A 236 -3.73 -8.25 -21.06
C GLY A 236 -3.62 -6.97 -20.24
N PHE A 237 -3.85 -7.05 -18.93
CA PHE A 237 -3.75 -5.94 -17.98
C PHE A 237 -2.31 -5.44 -17.88
N VAL A 238 -1.34 -6.34 -17.68
CA VAL A 238 0.09 -5.97 -17.67
C VAL A 238 0.48 -5.29 -18.98
N VAL A 239 0.16 -5.91 -20.12
CA VAL A 239 0.45 -5.32 -21.45
C VAL A 239 -0.22 -3.97 -21.63
N LEU A 240 -1.48 -3.84 -21.23
CA LEU A 240 -2.26 -2.62 -21.39
C LEU A 240 -1.73 -1.49 -20.50
N MET A 241 -1.26 -1.79 -19.29
CA MET A 241 -0.60 -0.80 -18.43
C MET A 241 0.73 -0.33 -19.02
N GLN A 242 1.53 -1.21 -19.64
CA GLN A 242 2.74 -0.81 -20.36
C GLN A 242 2.42 0.07 -21.58
N ILE A 243 1.42 -0.30 -22.37
CA ILE A 243 0.96 0.51 -23.52
C ILE A 243 0.46 1.86 -23.04
N SER A 244 -0.31 1.91 -21.96
CA SER A 244 -0.81 3.15 -21.35
C SER A 244 0.32 4.09 -20.97
N SER A 245 1.38 3.56 -20.35
CA SER A 245 2.58 4.33 -20.01
C SER A 245 3.26 4.91 -21.26
N ILE A 246 3.46 4.09 -22.30
CA ILE A 246 4.06 4.55 -23.57
C ILE A 246 3.19 5.61 -24.24
N VAL A 247 1.88 5.40 -24.30
CA VAL A 247 0.94 6.36 -24.90
C VAL A 247 0.95 7.69 -24.15
N ALA A 248 0.97 7.66 -22.81
CA ALA A 248 1.05 8.87 -22.02
C ALA A 248 2.31 9.68 -22.33
N GLU A 249 3.46 9.01 -22.43
CA GLU A 249 4.74 9.64 -22.78
C GLU A 249 4.74 10.24 -24.19
N LEU A 250 4.12 9.54 -25.16
CA LEU A 250 3.99 10.04 -26.54
C LEU A 250 3.03 11.23 -26.67
N VAL A 251 1.95 11.25 -25.88
CA VAL A 251 0.93 12.32 -25.92
C VAL A 251 1.42 13.56 -25.19
N SER A 252 2.02 13.38 -24.01
CA SER A 252 2.54 14.47 -23.19
C SER A 252 3.66 13.97 -22.29
N SER A 253 4.88 13.96 -22.81
CA SER A 253 6.09 13.60 -22.06
C SER A 253 6.17 14.31 -20.71
N GLY A 254 6.43 13.55 -19.65
CA GLY A 254 6.55 14.05 -18.27
C GLY A 254 5.24 14.50 -17.60
N SER A 255 4.08 14.42 -18.25
CA SER A 255 2.80 14.85 -17.66
C SER A 255 2.17 13.75 -16.82
N LEU A 256 2.30 13.86 -15.49
CA LEU A 256 1.69 12.93 -14.53
C LEU A 256 0.16 12.83 -14.71
N VAL A 257 -0.51 13.96 -14.98
CA VAL A 257 -1.97 14.00 -15.18
C VAL A 257 -2.38 13.12 -16.35
N VAL A 258 -1.68 13.23 -17.49
CA VAL A 258 -1.97 12.42 -18.69
C VAL A 258 -1.66 10.95 -18.41
N GLY A 259 -0.54 10.65 -17.75
CA GLY A 259 -0.20 9.28 -17.31
C GLY A 259 -1.29 8.62 -16.47
N MET A 260 -1.85 9.34 -15.50
CA MET A 260 -2.93 8.85 -14.66
C MET A 260 -4.26 8.67 -15.41
N LEU A 261 -4.60 9.59 -16.32
CA LEU A 261 -5.80 9.47 -17.14
C LEU A 261 -5.70 8.27 -18.09
N CYS A 262 -4.56 8.08 -18.74
CA CYS A 262 -4.29 6.88 -19.56
C CYS A 262 -4.42 5.61 -18.71
N SER A 263 -3.86 5.60 -17.50
CA SER A 263 -3.94 4.46 -16.57
C SER A 263 -5.38 4.14 -16.14
N LEU A 264 -6.19 5.16 -15.86
CA LEU A 264 -7.62 5.00 -15.58
C LEU A 264 -8.37 4.39 -16.77
N VAL A 265 -8.11 4.88 -17.98
CA VAL A 265 -8.71 4.33 -19.21
C VAL A 265 -8.29 2.88 -19.42
N ALA A 266 -7.00 2.57 -19.23
CA ALA A 266 -6.47 1.20 -19.30
C ALA A 266 -7.14 0.27 -18.29
N PHE A 267 -7.32 0.72 -17.05
CA PHE A 267 -8.00 -0.04 -16.00
C PHE A 267 -9.39 -0.50 -16.46
N PHE A 268 -10.25 0.43 -16.90
CA PHE A 268 -11.60 0.09 -17.35
C PHE A 268 -11.61 -0.67 -18.68
N LEU A 269 -10.70 -0.35 -19.60
CA LEU A 269 -10.58 -1.04 -20.88
C LEU A 269 -10.19 -2.52 -20.68
N SER A 270 -9.46 -2.86 -19.61
CA SER A 270 -9.12 -4.25 -19.28
C SER A 270 -10.35 -5.14 -19.06
N VAL A 271 -11.49 -4.57 -18.65
CA VAL A 271 -12.77 -5.29 -18.46
C VAL A 271 -13.28 -5.93 -19.76
N VAL A 272 -12.86 -5.41 -20.93
CA VAL A 272 -13.17 -6.02 -22.23
C VAL A 272 -12.67 -7.47 -22.33
N CYS A 273 -11.68 -7.89 -21.52
CA CYS A 273 -11.23 -9.28 -21.44
C CYS A 273 -12.35 -10.27 -21.04
N LEU A 274 -13.41 -9.81 -20.35
CA LEU A 274 -14.59 -10.63 -20.07
C LEU A 274 -15.28 -11.13 -21.35
N TYR A 275 -15.13 -10.43 -22.47
CA TYR A 275 -15.62 -10.88 -23.77
C TYR A 275 -15.00 -12.22 -24.20
N TRP A 276 -13.84 -12.60 -23.66
CA TRP A 276 -13.28 -13.93 -23.85
C TRP A 276 -14.28 -15.03 -23.45
N ALA A 277 -15.01 -14.86 -22.34
CA ALA A 277 -16.04 -15.80 -21.91
C ALA A 277 -17.15 -15.98 -22.97
N ARG A 278 -17.51 -14.90 -23.68
CA ARG A 278 -18.48 -14.94 -24.79
C ARG A 278 -17.96 -15.74 -25.97
N ILE A 279 -16.69 -15.57 -26.33
CA ILE A 279 -16.01 -16.36 -27.37
C ILE A 279 -16.01 -17.84 -26.99
N ARG A 280 -15.87 -18.15 -25.69
CA ARG A 280 -15.95 -19.53 -25.15
C ARG A 280 -17.37 -20.10 -25.10
N GLY A 281 -18.40 -19.31 -25.38
CA GLY A 281 -19.80 -19.76 -25.45
C GLY A 281 -20.63 -19.49 -24.20
N VAL A 282 -20.09 -18.84 -23.16
CA VAL A 282 -20.87 -18.40 -21.99
C VAL A 282 -21.83 -17.29 -22.42
N SER A 283 -23.10 -17.35 -22.06
CA SER A 283 -24.04 -16.26 -22.37
C SER A 283 -23.78 -15.02 -21.51
N TRP A 284 -24.22 -13.82 -21.95
CA TRP A 284 -24.04 -12.61 -21.14
C TRP A 284 -24.77 -12.65 -19.80
N ASN A 285 -25.95 -13.27 -19.75
CA ASN A 285 -26.72 -13.37 -18.50
C ASN A 285 -26.01 -14.31 -17.52
N GLN A 286 -25.59 -15.48 -18.01
CA GLN A 286 -24.81 -16.43 -17.21
C GLN A 286 -23.50 -15.80 -16.71
N LEU A 287 -22.78 -15.06 -17.57
CA LEU A 287 -21.55 -14.39 -17.18
C LEU A 287 -21.80 -13.39 -16.04
N LYS A 288 -22.83 -12.55 -16.14
CA LYS A 288 -23.19 -11.58 -15.09
C LYS A 288 -23.52 -12.26 -13.77
N ASP A 289 -24.29 -13.35 -13.82
CA ASP A 289 -24.67 -14.12 -12.64
C ASP A 289 -23.45 -14.81 -12.01
N ASP A 290 -22.60 -15.44 -12.83
CA ASP A 290 -21.39 -16.15 -12.38
C ASP A 290 -20.37 -15.20 -11.76
N ILE A 291 -20.11 -14.04 -12.38
CA ILE A 291 -19.17 -13.06 -11.84
C ILE A 291 -19.78 -12.18 -10.77
N GLY A 292 -21.07 -12.29 -10.46
CA GLY A 292 -21.71 -11.53 -9.38
C GLY A 292 -22.01 -10.06 -9.73
N TRP A 293 -22.14 -9.73 -11.02
CA TRP A 293 -22.71 -8.45 -11.49
C TRP A 293 -24.23 -8.47 -11.37
N THR A 294 -24.71 -8.65 -10.14
CA THR A 294 -26.12 -8.74 -9.79
C THR A 294 -26.43 -7.74 -8.69
N LYS A 295 -27.71 -7.40 -8.55
CA LYS A 295 -28.20 -6.56 -7.46
C LYS A 295 -28.28 -7.29 -6.11
N GLY A 296 -27.87 -8.57 -6.06
CA GLY A 296 -28.04 -9.43 -4.88
C GLY A 296 -29.50 -9.45 -4.42
N GLU A 297 -29.70 -9.23 -3.13
CA GLU A 297 -31.03 -9.10 -2.50
C GLU A 297 -31.57 -7.65 -2.55
N GLY A 298 -30.89 -6.74 -3.25
CA GLY A 298 -31.23 -5.33 -3.40
C GLY A 298 -30.04 -4.42 -3.11
N VAL A 299 -29.84 -3.41 -3.96
CA VAL A 299 -28.64 -2.52 -3.93
C VAL A 299 -28.39 -1.91 -2.55
N LEU A 300 -29.42 -1.37 -1.90
CA LEU A 300 -29.29 -0.77 -0.58
C LEU A 300 -28.84 -1.79 0.48
N LYS A 301 -29.37 -3.02 0.41
CA LYS A 301 -29.02 -4.09 1.34
C LYS A 301 -27.57 -4.53 1.14
N GLU A 302 -27.12 -4.67 -0.11
CA GLU A 302 -25.72 -4.99 -0.42
C GLU A 302 -24.76 -3.87 0.00
N ILE A 303 -25.16 -2.60 -0.10
CA ILE A 303 -24.37 -1.46 0.42
C ILE A 303 -24.20 -1.57 1.94
N LEU A 304 -25.29 -1.80 2.67
CA LEU A 304 -25.25 -1.95 4.14
C LEU A 304 -24.38 -3.15 4.55
N PHE A 305 -24.48 -4.28 3.83
CA PHE A 305 -23.58 -5.42 4.03
C PHE A 305 -22.14 -5.11 3.66
N GLY A 306 -21.87 -4.26 2.67
CA GLY A 306 -20.52 -3.78 2.36
C GLY A 306 -19.91 -3.00 3.53
N ILE A 307 -20.67 -2.08 4.12
CA ILE A 307 -20.22 -1.29 5.28
C ILE A 307 -20.00 -2.19 6.50
N ALA A 308 -20.95 -3.07 6.81
CA ALA A 308 -20.80 -4.04 7.91
C ALA A 308 -19.65 -5.03 7.64
N GLY A 309 -19.50 -5.45 6.38
CA GLY A 309 -18.42 -6.32 5.92
C GLY A 309 -17.05 -5.68 6.07
N TYR A 310 -16.93 -4.36 5.88
CA TYR A 310 -15.68 -3.64 6.11
C TYR A 310 -15.30 -3.73 7.59
N ALA A 311 -16.23 -3.43 8.50
CA ALA A 311 -16.01 -3.58 9.94
C ALA A 311 -15.58 -5.01 10.31
N MET A 312 -16.28 -6.04 9.80
CA MET A 312 -15.94 -7.45 10.02
C MET A 312 -14.60 -7.88 9.40
N THR A 313 -14.11 -7.14 8.41
CA THR A 313 -12.81 -7.40 7.78
C THR A 313 -11.66 -6.83 8.61
N LEU A 314 -11.87 -5.76 9.39
CA LEU A 314 -10.81 -5.13 10.20
C LEU A 314 -10.10 -6.10 11.16
N PRO A 315 -10.78 -7.01 11.89
CA PRO A 315 -10.10 -8.01 12.71
C PRO A 315 -9.21 -8.97 11.90
N ILE A 316 -9.66 -9.36 10.70
CA ILE A 316 -8.89 -10.24 9.79
C ILE A 316 -7.66 -9.50 9.27
N LEU A 317 -7.83 -8.23 8.86
CA LEU A 317 -6.74 -7.34 8.49
C LEU A 317 -5.76 -7.16 9.66
N GLY A 318 -6.25 -6.99 10.89
CA GLY A 318 -5.42 -6.86 12.09
C GLY A 318 -4.48 -8.07 12.28
N VAL A 319 -4.96 -9.29 12.07
CA VAL A 319 -4.10 -10.49 12.06
C VAL A 319 -3.04 -10.40 10.96
N GLY A 320 -3.41 -9.98 9.76
CA GLY A 320 -2.47 -9.78 8.65
C GLY A 320 -1.39 -8.72 8.96
N VAL A 321 -1.76 -7.62 9.61
CA VAL A 321 -0.82 -6.58 10.07
C VAL A 321 0.12 -7.13 11.13
N LEU A 322 -0.39 -7.89 12.12
CA LEU A 322 0.47 -8.50 13.14
C LEU A 322 1.48 -9.48 12.54
N LEU A 323 1.07 -10.27 11.54
CA LEU A 323 1.98 -11.15 10.80
C LEU A 323 3.02 -10.36 9.99
N THR A 324 2.62 -9.25 9.39
CA THR A 324 3.53 -8.33 8.68
C THR A 324 4.59 -7.78 9.63
N LEU A 325 4.19 -7.30 10.82
CA LEU A 325 5.11 -6.83 11.86
C LEU A 325 6.05 -7.93 12.35
N LEU A 326 5.55 -9.16 12.49
CA LEU A 326 6.38 -10.32 12.82
C LEU A 326 7.42 -10.61 11.73
N LEU A 327 7.04 -10.51 10.45
CA LEU A 327 7.98 -10.71 9.34
C LEU A 327 9.04 -9.61 9.29
N ILE A 328 8.69 -8.35 9.52
CA ILE A 328 9.64 -7.24 9.65
C ILE A 328 10.62 -7.54 10.80
N PHE A 329 10.11 -7.93 11.97
CA PHE A 329 10.94 -8.28 13.12
C PHE A 329 11.93 -9.41 12.81
N ILE A 330 11.45 -10.49 12.18
CA ILE A 330 12.27 -11.63 11.75
C ILE A 330 13.33 -11.17 10.76
N GLN A 331 12.96 -10.38 9.74
CA GLN A 331 13.89 -9.84 8.74
C GLN A 331 15.01 -9.04 9.41
N THR A 332 14.66 -8.09 10.29
CA THR A 332 15.65 -7.27 11.01
C THR A 332 16.56 -8.10 11.91
N TYR A 333 16.00 -9.11 12.60
CA TYR A 333 16.75 -10.01 13.47
C TYR A 333 17.78 -10.85 12.70
N PHE A 334 17.39 -11.43 11.56
CA PHE A 334 18.28 -12.28 10.75
C PHE A 334 19.24 -11.49 9.85
N ALA A 335 18.89 -10.26 9.46
CA ALA A 335 19.78 -9.38 8.71
C ALA A 335 21.00 -8.90 9.53
N GLY A 336 21.03 -9.13 10.86
CA GLY A 336 22.16 -8.77 11.71
C GLY A 336 22.28 -7.28 12.03
N GLY A 337 21.19 -6.52 11.87
CA GLY A 337 21.20 -5.06 11.79
C GLY A 337 21.39 -4.62 10.34
N SER A 338 20.50 -3.74 9.86
CA SER A 338 20.31 -3.33 8.46
C SER A 338 21.60 -2.95 7.72
N GLU A 339 21.55 -3.01 6.38
CA GLU A 339 22.39 -2.13 5.52
C GLU A 339 22.34 -0.71 6.12
N SER A 340 23.49 -0.11 6.43
CA SER A 340 23.49 1.10 7.26
C SER A 340 22.76 2.27 6.59
N PHE A 341 22.63 2.25 5.26
CA PHE A 341 21.98 3.31 4.47
C PHE A 341 20.94 2.80 3.45
N GLY A 342 20.36 1.61 3.65
CA GLY A 342 19.29 1.10 2.79
C GLY A 342 18.01 1.96 2.91
N GLY A 343 17.28 2.14 1.81
CA GLY A 343 16.02 2.89 1.82
C GLY A 343 14.99 2.33 2.81
N SER A 344 14.33 3.20 3.58
CA SER A 344 13.36 2.80 4.58
C SER A 344 11.94 2.69 4.02
N SER A 345 11.72 3.03 2.75
CA SER A 345 10.43 2.93 2.08
C SER A 345 10.03 1.51 1.69
N SER A 346 10.79 0.47 2.09
CA SER A 346 10.47 -0.93 1.80
C SER A 346 9.02 -1.25 2.24
N GLY A 347 8.10 -1.25 1.26
CA GLY A 347 6.66 -1.47 1.46
C GLY A 347 5.75 -0.23 1.36
N ALA A 348 6.29 0.98 1.21
CA ALA A 348 5.51 2.15 0.84
C ALA A 348 5.06 2.03 -0.62
N HIS A 349 3.76 2.26 -0.87
CA HIS A 349 3.26 2.23 -2.23
C HIS A 349 3.79 3.45 -3.02
N PRO A 350 4.33 3.28 -4.24
CA PRO A 350 4.95 4.38 -5.02
C PRO A 350 4.06 5.60 -5.26
N ILE A 351 2.74 5.43 -5.13
CA ILE A 351 1.75 6.50 -5.21
C ILE A 351 1.96 7.61 -4.19
N ILE A 352 2.69 7.38 -3.08
CA ILE A 352 2.93 8.43 -2.09
C ILE A 352 3.64 9.64 -2.68
N LEU A 353 4.60 9.42 -3.59
CA LEU A 353 5.32 10.49 -4.28
C LEU A 353 4.37 11.31 -5.14
N GLN A 354 3.48 10.62 -5.89
CA GLN A 354 2.46 11.28 -6.70
C GLN A 354 1.50 12.13 -5.86
N ILE A 355 1.21 11.74 -4.63
CA ILE A 355 0.34 12.49 -3.71
C ILE A 355 1.09 13.69 -3.11
N ALA A 356 2.35 13.49 -2.71
CA ALA A 356 3.17 14.48 -2.06
C ALA A 356 3.51 15.64 -3.01
N GLU A 357 3.91 15.31 -4.24
CA GLU A 357 4.33 16.27 -5.26
C GLU A 357 3.16 16.75 -6.13
N GLY A 358 2.09 15.96 -6.21
CA GLY A 358 0.94 16.24 -7.07
C GLY A 358 0.00 17.31 -6.52
N GLY A 359 -0.48 18.18 -7.42
CA GLY A 359 -1.56 19.13 -7.13
C GLY A 359 -2.92 18.46 -6.88
N THR A 360 -3.95 19.26 -6.56
CA THR A 360 -5.29 18.77 -6.21
C THR A 360 -5.89 17.80 -7.24
N LEU A 361 -5.68 18.05 -8.54
CA LEU A 361 -6.18 17.18 -9.60
C LEU A 361 -5.56 15.78 -9.54
N ILE A 362 -4.25 15.68 -9.33
CA ILE A 362 -3.55 14.40 -9.18
C ILE A 362 -4.11 13.63 -7.98
N ARG A 363 -4.29 14.31 -6.85
CA ARG A 363 -4.91 13.72 -5.66
C ARG A 363 -6.32 13.18 -5.96
N VAL A 364 -7.17 13.94 -6.66
CA VAL A 364 -8.50 13.45 -7.07
C VAL A 364 -8.39 12.23 -7.99
N LEU A 365 -7.48 12.23 -8.96
CA LEU A 365 -7.26 11.09 -9.86
C LEU A 365 -6.75 9.85 -9.10
N VAL A 366 -5.88 10.03 -8.11
CA VAL A 366 -5.37 8.94 -7.26
C VAL A 366 -6.53 8.33 -6.48
N LEU A 367 -7.39 9.16 -5.88
CA LEU A 367 -8.55 8.69 -5.13
C LEU A 367 -9.55 7.95 -6.03
N LEU A 368 -9.82 8.46 -7.24
CA LEU A 368 -10.69 7.78 -8.21
C LEU A 368 -10.11 6.44 -8.67
N LEU A 369 -8.80 6.39 -8.91
CA LEU A 369 -8.13 5.15 -9.29
C LEU A 369 -8.20 4.12 -8.15
N ALA A 370 -7.76 4.50 -6.95
CA ALA A 370 -7.61 3.60 -5.80
C ALA A 370 -8.95 3.20 -5.18
N ALA A 371 -9.92 4.12 -5.04
CA ALA A 371 -11.16 3.88 -4.31
C ALA A 371 -12.37 3.57 -5.22
N VAL A 372 -12.24 3.68 -6.55
CA VAL A 372 -13.33 3.40 -7.50
C VAL A 372 -12.90 2.45 -8.61
N ALA A 373 -11.91 2.80 -9.42
CA ALA A 373 -11.53 1.99 -10.57
C ALA A 373 -10.95 0.63 -10.17
N ALA A 374 -10.00 0.62 -9.23
CA ALA A 374 -9.42 -0.60 -8.67
C ALA A 374 -10.48 -1.54 -8.07
N PRO A 375 -11.35 -1.10 -7.14
CA PRO A 375 -12.45 -1.92 -6.65
C PRO A 375 -13.35 -2.48 -7.75
N ILE A 376 -13.72 -1.70 -8.77
CA ILE A 376 -14.61 -2.20 -9.83
C ILE A 376 -13.92 -3.30 -10.64
N VAL A 377 -12.69 -3.05 -11.11
CA VAL A 377 -11.98 -3.94 -12.02
C VAL A 377 -11.44 -5.15 -11.27
N GLU A 378 -10.75 -4.95 -10.15
CA GLU A 378 -10.12 -6.02 -9.40
C GLU A 378 -11.14 -6.96 -8.77
N GLU A 379 -12.22 -6.46 -8.18
CA GLU A 379 -13.28 -7.34 -7.65
C GLU A 379 -13.94 -8.15 -8.77
N THR A 380 -14.09 -7.58 -9.96
CA THR A 380 -14.62 -8.29 -11.13
C THR A 380 -13.75 -9.50 -11.49
N PHE A 381 -12.43 -9.36 -11.52
CA PHE A 381 -11.54 -10.45 -11.94
C PHE A 381 -11.12 -11.37 -10.80
N PHE A 382 -10.76 -10.86 -9.64
CA PHE A 382 -10.35 -11.70 -8.50
C PHE A 382 -11.54 -12.44 -7.88
N ARG A 383 -12.63 -11.73 -7.56
CA ARG A 383 -13.77 -12.31 -6.85
C ARG A 383 -14.82 -12.83 -7.83
N GLY A 384 -15.00 -12.16 -8.96
CA GLY A 384 -15.93 -12.57 -10.00
C GLY A 384 -15.43 -13.74 -10.83
N VAL A 385 -14.20 -13.69 -11.31
CA VAL A 385 -13.67 -14.69 -12.27
C VAL A 385 -12.84 -15.77 -11.55
N LEU A 386 -11.75 -15.39 -10.89
CA LEU A 386 -10.79 -16.33 -10.31
C LEU A 386 -11.38 -17.12 -9.14
N TYR A 387 -12.01 -16.43 -8.19
CA TYR A 387 -12.66 -17.07 -7.03
C TYR A 387 -13.78 -18.02 -7.48
N ARG A 388 -14.62 -17.59 -8.44
CA ARG A 388 -15.65 -18.46 -9.05
C ARG A 388 -15.04 -19.72 -9.66
N GLN A 389 -13.98 -19.58 -10.44
CA GLN A 389 -13.27 -20.70 -11.05
C GLN A 389 -12.73 -21.69 -10.01
N LEU A 390 -12.10 -21.18 -8.94
CA LEU A 390 -11.53 -22.01 -7.89
C LEU A 390 -12.61 -22.71 -7.08
N ARG A 391 -13.74 -22.05 -6.81
CA ARG A 391 -14.90 -22.66 -6.14
C ARG A 391 -15.48 -23.80 -6.97
N SER A 392 -15.71 -23.60 -8.27
CA SER A 392 -16.19 -24.68 -9.15
C SER A 392 -15.22 -25.85 -9.26
N TRP A 393 -13.91 -25.60 -9.23
CA TRP A 393 -12.90 -26.67 -9.30
C TRP A 393 -12.75 -27.45 -7.98
N SER A 394 -12.88 -26.77 -6.84
CA SER A 394 -12.64 -27.35 -5.52
C SER A 394 -13.90 -27.89 -4.82
N GLU A 395 -15.10 -27.62 -5.35
CA GLU A 395 -16.39 -28.05 -4.76
C GLU A 395 -16.44 -29.56 -4.48
N ARG A 396 -15.78 -30.37 -5.32
CA ARG A 396 -15.64 -31.83 -5.16
C ARG A 396 -14.96 -32.28 -3.85
N TRP A 397 -14.26 -31.39 -3.15
CA TRP A 397 -13.58 -31.69 -1.87
C TRP A 397 -14.42 -31.29 -0.65
N GLY A 398 -15.70 -30.94 -0.87
CA GLY A 398 -16.62 -30.50 0.17
C GLY A 398 -16.62 -28.98 0.32
N ASN A 399 -17.78 -28.43 0.72
CA ASN A 399 -18.03 -26.99 0.69
C ASN A 399 -17.03 -26.19 1.55
N ALA A 400 -16.75 -26.64 2.78
CA ALA A 400 -15.85 -25.93 3.69
C ALA A 400 -14.40 -25.86 3.15
N ILE A 401 -13.86 -27.00 2.71
CA ILE A 401 -12.50 -27.08 2.15
C ILE A 401 -12.42 -26.24 0.86
N SER A 402 -13.45 -26.32 0.01
CA SER A 402 -13.54 -25.52 -1.21
C SER A 402 -13.48 -24.02 -0.94
N ILE A 403 -14.24 -23.53 0.04
CA ILE A 403 -14.23 -22.11 0.45
C ILE A 403 -12.85 -21.73 0.97
N LEU A 404 -12.33 -22.44 1.97
CA LEU A 404 -11.07 -22.09 2.63
C LEU A 404 -9.89 -22.01 1.64
N MET A 405 -9.75 -23.01 0.77
CA MET A 405 -8.68 -23.00 -0.23
C MET A 405 -8.87 -21.90 -1.28
N SER A 406 -10.10 -21.69 -1.76
CA SER A 406 -10.37 -20.66 -2.77
C SER A 406 -10.09 -19.27 -2.20
N VAL A 407 -10.51 -19.01 -0.96
CA VAL A 407 -10.23 -17.76 -0.23
C VAL A 407 -8.73 -17.57 -0.08
N ALA A 408 -8.01 -18.59 0.41
CA ALA A 408 -6.57 -18.50 0.64
C ALA A 408 -5.79 -18.22 -0.65
N LEU A 409 -6.08 -18.97 -1.73
CA LEU A 409 -5.34 -18.85 -2.99
C LEU A 409 -5.64 -17.53 -3.71
N VAL A 410 -6.89 -17.09 -3.75
CA VAL A 410 -7.25 -15.79 -4.36
C VAL A 410 -6.66 -14.64 -3.56
N SER A 411 -6.74 -14.68 -2.23
CA SER A 411 -6.14 -13.65 -1.38
C SER A 411 -4.62 -13.59 -1.54
N PHE A 412 -3.95 -14.73 -1.65
CA PHE A 412 -2.51 -14.79 -1.88
C PHE A 412 -2.13 -14.21 -3.25
N ILE A 413 -2.79 -14.66 -4.34
CA ILE A 413 -2.50 -14.15 -5.69
C ILE A 413 -2.78 -12.65 -5.77
N PHE A 414 -3.88 -12.18 -5.16
CA PHE A 414 -4.18 -10.76 -5.03
C PHE A 414 -3.01 -10.02 -4.36
N ALA A 415 -2.61 -10.43 -3.15
CA ALA A 415 -1.54 -9.78 -2.41
C ALA A 415 -0.17 -9.83 -3.12
N ALA A 416 0.16 -10.95 -3.76
CA ALA A 416 1.47 -11.18 -4.38
C ALA A 416 1.72 -10.38 -5.66
N ILE A 417 0.68 -9.86 -6.31
CA ILE A 417 0.84 -9.01 -7.51
C ILE A 417 0.90 -7.51 -7.18
N HIS A 418 0.75 -7.13 -5.91
CA HIS A 418 0.71 -5.74 -5.45
C HIS A 418 2.12 -5.25 -5.08
N PRO A 419 2.54 -4.04 -5.50
CA PRO A 419 3.90 -3.52 -5.33
C PRO A 419 4.19 -2.99 -3.91
N GLN A 420 3.99 -3.81 -2.88
CA GLN A 420 4.24 -3.46 -1.47
C GLN A 420 5.30 -4.37 -0.82
N GLY A 421 5.98 -5.17 -1.63
CA GLY A 421 6.98 -6.13 -1.17
C GLY A 421 6.37 -7.36 -0.48
N TRP A 422 7.19 -8.40 -0.37
CA TRP A 422 6.76 -9.70 0.16
C TRP A 422 6.32 -9.63 1.63
N VAL A 423 6.89 -8.70 2.40
CA VAL A 423 6.60 -8.51 3.82
C VAL A 423 5.16 -8.06 4.04
N ALA A 424 4.59 -7.27 3.12
CA ALA A 424 3.22 -6.74 3.21
C ALA A 424 2.14 -7.75 2.76
N ILE A 425 2.53 -8.90 2.19
CA ILE A 425 1.59 -9.92 1.71
C ILE A 425 0.56 -10.31 2.78
N PRO A 426 0.90 -10.57 4.05
CA PRO A 426 -0.08 -10.97 5.05
C PRO A 426 -1.16 -9.91 5.31
N ALA A 427 -0.81 -8.62 5.36
CA ALA A 427 -1.79 -7.54 5.52
C ALA A 427 -2.74 -7.44 4.31
N LEU A 428 -2.19 -7.48 3.09
CA LEU A 428 -2.99 -7.47 1.85
C LEU A 428 -3.88 -8.72 1.70
N MET A 429 -3.38 -9.87 2.15
CA MET A 429 -4.20 -11.09 2.24
C MET A 429 -5.35 -10.90 3.23
N GLY A 430 -5.13 -10.26 4.37
CA GLY A 430 -6.16 -10.03 5.40
C GLY A 430 -7.39 -9.29 4.85
N ILE A 431 -7.18 -8.16 4.17
CA ILE A 431 -8.28 -7.42 3.51
C ILE A 431 -8.90 -8.26 2.38
N ALA A 432 -8.10 -8.98 1.60
CA ALA A 432 -8.58 -9.81 0.50
C ALA A 432 -9.43 -11.00 0.97
N VAL A 433 -9.10 -11.59 2.12
CA VAL A 433 -9.89 -12.65 2.76
C VAL A 433 -11.28 -12.13 3.10
N GLY A 434 -11.38 -10.95 3.74
CA GLY A 434 -12.68 -10.35 4.06
C GLY A 434 -13.55 -10.12 2.82
N MET A 435 -12.96 -9.59 1.74
CA MET A 435 -13.65 -9.42 0.46
C MET A 435 -14.11 -10.76 -0.14
N ASN A 436 -13.27 -11.80 -0.13
CA ASN A 436 -13.63 -13.13 -0.62
C ASN A 436 -14.78 -13.74 0.20
N LEU A 437 -14.78 -13.58 1.52
CA LEU A 437 -15.86 -14.04 2.39
C LEU A 437 -17.16 -13.27 2.15
N MET A 438 -17.09 -11.96 1.90
CA MET A 438 -18.25 -11.17 1.50
C MET A 438 -18.82 -11.66 0.17
N ARG A 439 -17.96 -11.96 -0.81
CA ARG A 439 -18.39 -12.57 -2.06
C ARG A 439 -19.04 -13.93 -1.85
N GLU A 440 -18.43 -14.81 -1.04
CA GLU A 440 -18.98 -16.13 -0.74
C GLU A 440 -20.36 -16.05 -0.08
N TRP A 441 -20.52 -15.14 0.87
CA TRP A 441 -21.78 -14.99 1.61
C TRP A 441 -22.88 -14.36 0.75
N ARG A 442 -22.57 -13.32 -0.01
CA ARG A 442 -23.58 -12.50 -0.71
C ARG A 442 -23.82 -12.88 -2.16
N GLY A 443 -22.86 -13.52 -2.82
CA GLY A 443 -22.91 -13.85 -4.25
C GLY A 443 -22.76 -12.65 -5.19
N SER A 444 -23.19 -11.45 -4.79
CA SER A 444 -22.93 -10.18 -5.48
C SER A 444 -21.51 -9.67 -5.21
N LEU A 445 -20.94 -8.94 -6.17
CA LEU A 445 -19.68 -8.20 -5.99
C LEU A 445 -19.84 -6.87 -5.26
N LEU A 446 -21.04 -6.28 -5.21
CA LEU A 446 -21.24 -4.94 -4.64
C LEU A 446 -20.68 -4.79 -3.21
N PRO A 447 -20.90 -5.75 -2.27
CA PRO A 447 -20.32 -5.63 -0.94
C PRO A 447 -18.79 -5.68 -0.96
N SER A 448 -18.18 -6.51 -1.80
CA SER A 448 -16.72 -6.63 -1.90
C SER A 448 -16.11 -5.35 -2.48
N MET A 449 -16.75 -4.78 -3.52
CA MET A 449 -16.36 -3.49 -4.11
C MET A 449 -16.44 -2.36 -3.08
N LEU A 450 -17.45 -2.36 -2.21
CA LEU A 450 -17.54 -1.37 -1.14
C LEU A 450 -16.48 -1.57 -0.05
N VAL A 451 -16.22 -2.81 0.39
CA VAL A 451 -15.15 -3.08 1.35
C VAL A 451 -13.80 -2.59 0.82
N HIS A 452 -13.50 -2.92 -0.44
CA HIS A 452 -12.28 -2.47 -1.11
C HIS A 452 -12.22 -0.95 -1.22
N GLY A 453 -13.27 -0.33 -1.78
CA GLY A 453 -13.32 1.12 -2.01
C GLY A 453 -13.26 1.93 -0.71
N ILE A 454 -13.93 1.48 0.36
CA ILE A 454 -13.85 2.10 1.68
C ILE A 454 -12.43 2.01 2.23
N SER A 455 -11.80 0.83 2.17
CA SER A 455 -10.43 0.63 2.64
C SER A 455 -9.46 1.57 1.93
N ASN A 456 -9.42 1.53 0.60
CA ASN A 456 -8.51 2.35 -0.18
C ASN A 456 -8.84 3.84 -0.05
N GLY A 457 -10.13 4.19 0.00
CA GLY A 457 -10.59 5.56 0.19
C GLY A 457 -10.13 6.14 1.53
N ILE A 458 -10.24 5.40 2.64
CA ILE A 458 -9.77 5.83 3.96
C ILE A 458 -8.26 6.02 3.94
N VAL A 459 -7.49 5.02 3.51
CA VAL A 459 -6.01 5.08 3.48
C VAL A 459 -5.54 6.27 2.63
N THR A 460 -6.09 6.41 1.44
CA THR A 460 -5.73 7.49 0.50
C THR A 460 -6.10 8.86 1.08
N SER A 461 -7.30 9.00 1.68
CA SER A 461 -7.74 10.27 2.27
C SER A 461 -6.91 10.67 3.48
N VAL A 462 -6.51 9.71 4.32
CA VAL A 462 -5.60 9.95 5.44
C VAL A 462 -4.24 10.43 4.93
N LEU A 463 -3.68 9.79 3.90
CA LEU A 463 -2.43 10.23 3.29
C LEU A 463 -2.54 11.65 2.72
N PHE A 464 -3.64 11.99 2.05
CA PHE A 464 -3.83 13.34 1.51
C PHE A 464 -3.86 14.41 2.59
N PHE A 465 -4.54 14.10 3.70
CA PHE A 465 -4.61 14.98 4.86
C PHE A 465 -3.23 15.17 5.50
N LEU A 466 -2.47 14.08 5.69
CA LEU A 466 -1.12 14.14 6.24
C LEU A 466 -0.16 14.91 5.33
N LEU A 467 -0.33 14.85 4.01
CA LEU A 467 0.48 15.56 3.01
C LEU A 467 -0.07 16.93 2.60
N SER A 468 -1.02 17.49 3.37
CA SER A 468 -1.58 18.83 3.15
C SER A 468 -0.95 19.91 4.03
#